data_AF-A0A7S4B413-F1
#
_entry.id   AF-A0A7S4B413-F1
#
_cell.length_a   1.000
_cell.length_b   1.000
_cell.length_c   1.000
_cell.angle_alpha   90.00
_cell.angle_beta   90.00
_cell.angle_gamma   90.00
#
_symmetry.space_group_name_H-M   'P 1'
#
loop_
_entity.id
_entity.type
_entity.pdbx_description
1 polymer ?
#
loop_
_entity_poly.entity_id
_entity_poly.type
_entity_poly.pdbx_seq_one_letter_code
_entity_poly.pdbx_strand_id
1 'polypeptide(L)'
;SESFNMAPTKPAEIHAGRAGGMHRQALRLLQSLLLAACLLGSDGAYLAALRSPTNRLSCSHIAARASDTTRLQQTIMQQEGGKLAKASLLEEALESLPQEQRYESVLNQLLAKAKGNKAIVKQGLELVAEMNERRLVLTPASLKVLLDAVVRTGDVPLLFASLGLARLNGACRVFGGPQAQLPARPPTNNGGAGLPQLPEDTRGAEIGTATTLLAALAGAFALELADLIDAILPEWLIPGDVQSPPPQVVAGALGLGWAYDRYAQRGELFSTISRGLGRLLDRDMKREATVDSAAFLAAYLLGLPSFPYTPSAARALDMLQEVGEQMQSQLQPPARLLDRLLIWQLAPVVVEGQVYDEILLSETQLPLQTLRAARRKEATVGVDTTQGDWTADDDELRVRWAYGEARRLMTRFKGVRERLQQQMAAGVSVGDCVCLVEEDMRSQWSAV
;
A
#
# COMPACT_ATOMS: atom_id res chain seq x y z
N SER A 1 -19.02 -29.02 -66.36
CA SER A 1 -19.22 -27.58 -66.62
C SER A 1 -19.41 -26.88 -65.29
N GLU A 2 -18.30 -26.59 -64.64
CA GLU A 2 -18.27 -25.97 -63.31
C GLU A 2 -18.33 -24.45 -63.45
N SER A 3 -19.34 -23.85 -62.82
CA SER A 3 -19.60 -22.41 -62.81
C SER A 3 -18.78 -21.73 -61.71
N PHE A 4 -17.82 -20.91 -62.13
CA PHE A 4 -16.98 -20.05 -61.31
C PHE A 4 -17.77 -18.83 -60.80
N ASN A 5 -18.08 -18.78 -59.50
CA ASN A 5 -18.68 -17.62 -58.84
C ASN A 5 -17.58 -16.69 -58.32
N MET A 6 -17.40 -15.51 -58.92
CA MET A 6 -16.63 -14.40 -58.34
C MET A 6 -17.55 -13.49 -57.55
N ALA A 7 -17.30 -13.36 -56.25
CA ALA A 7 -17.89 -12.32 -55.40
C ALA A 7 -17.05 -11.03 -55.45
N PRO A 8 -17.68 -9.84 -55.35
CA PRO A 8 -16.95 -8.56 -55.36
C PRO A 8 -16.29 -8.29 -54.00
N THR A 9 -15.02 -7.90 -54.05
CA THR A 9 -14.23 -7.44 -52.92
C THR A 9 -14.69 -6.06 -52.43
N LYS A 10 -15.00 -5.94 -51.13
CA LYS A 10 -15.20 -4.66 -50.44
C LYS A 10 -13.85 -3.94 -50.26
N PRO A 11 -13.78 -2.61 -50.45
CA PRO A 11 -12.58 -1.85 -50.09
C PRO A 11 -12.46 -1.74 -48.57
N ALA A 12 -11.21 -1.79 -48.10
CA ALA A 12 -10.82 -1.67 -46.71
C ALA A 12 -11.09 -0.25 -46.17
N GLU A 13 -11.96 -0.13 -45.17
CA GLU A 13 -12.05 1.05 -44.31
C GLU A 13 -10.84 1.07 -43.36
N ILE A 14 -9.92 1.99 -43.62
CA ILE A 14 -8.70 2.22 -42.85
C ILE A 14 -9.02 3.02 -41.59
N HIS A 15 -8.52 2.53 -40.45
CA HIS A 15 -8.57 3.12 -39.12
C HIS A 15 -7.98 4.55 -39.04
N ALA A 16 -8.81 5.58 -39.24
CA ALA A 16 -8.43 6.98 -38.98
C ALA A 16 -8.60 7.41 -37.50
N GLY A 17 -9.25 6.60 -36.65
CA GLY A 17 -9.58 6.96 -35.26
C GLY A 17 -8.45 6.83 -34.23
N ARG A 18 -7.35 6.11 -34.54
CA ARG A 18 -6.29 5.78 -33.55
C ARG A 18 -5.13 6.79 -33.52
N ALA A 19 -4.97 7.62 -34.55
CA ALA A 19 -3.89 8.61 -34.63
C ALA A 19 -4.13 9.84 -33.73
N GLY A 20 -5.39 10.24 -33.54
CA GLY A 20 -5.76 11.41 -32.72
C GLY A 20 -5.56 11.23 -31.21
N GLY A 21 -5.66 9.99 -30.71
CA GLY A 21 -5.39 9.67 -29.30
C GLY A 21 -3.90 9.76 -28.94
N MET A 22 -3.03 9.36 -29.86
CA MET A 22 -1.57 9.31 -29.63
C MET A 22 -0.91 10.68 -29.70
N HIS A 23 -1.40 11.60 -30.53
CA HIS A 23 -0.87 12.98 -30.55
C HIS A 23 -1.14 13.71 -29.22
N ARG A 24 -2.28 13.45 -28.57
CA ARG A 24 -2.59 13.97 -27.23
C ARG A 24 -1.69 13.36 -26.15
N GLN A 25 -1.30 12.09 -26.26
CA GLN A 25 -0.33 11.48 -25.36
C GLN A 25 1.08 12.06 -25.54
N ALA A 26 1.52 12.30 -26.77
CA ALA A 26 2.80 12.95 -27.05
C ALA A 26 2.87 14.38 -26.51
N LEU A 27 1.79 15.17 -26.68
CA LEU A 27 1.68 16.52 -26.11
C LEU A 27 1.68 16.51 -24.57
N ARG A 28 1.01 15.53 -23.94
CA ARG A 28 1.04 15.35 -22.48
C ARG A 28 2.44 14.96 -21.97
N LEU A 29 3.16 14.11 -22.70
CA LEU A 29 4.54 13.74 -22.38
C LEU A 29 5.52 14.91 -22.54
N LEU A 30 5.37 15.71 -23.59
CA LEU A 30 6.16 16.93 -23.78
C LEU A 30 5.87 17.95 -22.66
N GLN A 31 4.61 18.11 -22.28
CA GLN A 31 4.21 19.00 -21.20
C GLN A 31 4.69 18.52 -19.82
N SER A 32 4.66 17.21 -19.54
CA SER A 32 5.19 16.65 -18.30
C SER A 32 6.72 16.65 -18.24
N LEU A 33 7.41 16.47 -19.37
CA LEU A 33 8.87 16.62 -19.48
C LEU A 33 9.31 18.08 -19.28
N LEU A 34 8.58 19.05 -19.84
CA LEU A 34 8.82 20.48 -19.59
C LEU A 34 8.56 20.84 -18.12
N LEU A 35 7.47 20.34 -17.51
CA LEU A 35 7.19 20.53 -16.08
C LEU A 35 8.26 19.90 -15.19
N ALA A 36 8.72 18.68 -15.51
CA ALA A 36 9.79 18.01 -14.79
C ALA A 36 11.13 18.75 -14.91
N ALA A 37 11.46 19.26 -16.11
CA ALA A 37 12.64 20.09 -16.33
C ALA A 37 12.57 21.42 -15.55
N CYS A 38 11.41 22.07 -15.51
CA CYS A 38 11.20 23.28 -14.71
C CYS A 38 11.30 23.03 -13.19
N LEU A 39 10.78 21.90 -12.69
CA LEU A 39 10.84 21.53 -11.28
C LEU A 39 12.25 21.12 -10.83
N LEU A 40 13.05 20.55 -11.72
CA LEU A 40 14.46 20.22 -11.46
C LEU A 40 15.37 21.45 -11.51
N GLY A 41 14.98 22.49 -12.26
CA GLY A 41 15.73 23.74 -12.38
C GLY A 41 15.62 24.69 -11.18
N SER A 42 14.63 24.52 -10.29
CA SER A 42 14.41 25.46 -9.18
C SER A 42 14.98 25.03 -7.83
N ASP A 43 15.38 23.77 -7.61
CA ASP A 43 16.02 23.30 -6.34
C ASP A 43 16.74 21.94 -6.53
N GLY A 44 17.61 21.84 -7.54
CA GLY A 44 18.24 20.59 -7.99
C GLY A 44 19.55 20.23 -7.28
N ALA A 45 19.54 19.95 -5.98
CA ALA A 45 20.66 19.24 -5.32
C ALA A 45 20.29 18.40 -4.08
N TYR A 46 19.06 18.46 -3.56
CA TYR A 46 18.73 17.84 -2.27
C TYR A 46 17.88 16.55 -2.34
N LEU A 47 17.37 16.14 -3.50
CA LEU A 47 16.36 15.07 -3.59
C LEU A 47 16.89 13.65 -3.86
N ALA A 48 18.19 13.48 -4.12
CA ALA A 48 18.79 12.15 -4.31
C ALA A 48 19.29 11.51 -2.99
N ALA A 49 19.46 12.29 -1.91
CA ALA A 49 20.04 11.83 -0.64
C ALA A 49 19.01 11.60 0.49
N LEU A 50 17.71 11.82 0.26
CA LEU A 50 16.65 11.63 1.27
C LEU A 50 15.59 10.61 0.84
N ARG A 51 16.03 9.42 0.41
CA ARG A 51 15.21 8.20 0.49
C ARG A 51 15.67 7.35 1.66
N SER A 52 15.51 7.87 2.89
CA SER A 52 15.29 7.00 4.04
C SER A 52 13.78 6.72 4.15
N PRO A 53 13.36 5.52 4.54
CA PRO A 53 11.94 5.16 4.64
C PRO A 53 11.27 5.68 5.94
N THR A 54 11.89 6.60 6.68
CA THR A 54 11.39 7.07 7.97
C THR A 54 10.87 8.50 7.87
N ASN A 55 9.69 8.68 7.27
CA ASN A 55 8.73 9.79 7.51
C ASN A 55 7.68 9.81 6.39
N ARG A 56 6.75 8.86 6.42
CA ARG A 56 5.49 8.96 5.65
C ARG A 56 4.30 8.95 6.60
N LEU A 57 4.14 10.04 7.35
CA LEU A 57 2.86 10.47 7.91
C LEU A 57 2.87 12.00 7.94
N SER A 58 2.24 12.64 6.94
CA SER A 58 1.83 14.04 7.05
C SER A 58 0.36 14.05 7.47
N CYS A 59 0.14 14.42 8.72
CA CYS A 59 -1.16 14.82 9.23
C CYS A 59 -1.54 16.18 8.63
N SER A 60 -2.67 16.28 7.95
CA SER A 60 -3.60 17.43 8.07
C SER A 60 -4.81 17.25 7.18
N HIS A 61 -5.96 16.99 7.83
CA HIS A 61 -7.28 17.61 7.60
C HIS A 61 -8.35 16.70 8.19
N ILE A 62 -8.55 16.83 9.50
CA ILE A 62 -9.75 16.36 10.19
C ILE A 62 -10.66 17.57 10.32
N ALA A 63 -11.79 17.58 9.61
CA ALA A 63 -12.94 18.38 9.99
C ALA A 63 -14.25 17.78 9.44
N ALA A 64 -15.18 17.58 10.38
CA ALA A 64 -16.63 17.51 10.23
C ALA A 64 -17.27 16.24 9.64
N ARG A 65 -17.75 15.36 10.54
CA ARG A 65 -19.19 15.26 10.87
C ARG A 65 -19.44 14.09 11.84
N ALA A 66 -19.79 14.42 13.08
CA ALA A 66 -20.53 13.55 13.99
C ALA A 66 -21.29 14.46 14.94
N SER A 67 -22.41 15.02 14.46
CA SER A 67 -23.34 15.82 15.26
C SER A 67 -24.27 14.86 16.00
N ASP A 68 -24.03 14.71 17.30
CA ASP A 68 -25.03 14.60 18.37
C ASP A 68 -24.40 14.13 19.69
N THR A 69 -23.34 13.30 19.64
CA THR A 69 -22.50 12.98 20.81
C THR A 69 -21.52 14.09 21.19
N THR A 70 -21.13 14.92 20.21
CA THR A 70 -20.29 16.11 20.41
C THR A 70 -20.95 17.20 21.25
N ARG A 71 -22.29 17.26 21.30
CA ARG A 71 -22.98 18.26 22.12
C ARG A 71 -22.80 18.02 23.61
N LEU A 72 -22.92 16.78 24.09
CA LEU A 72 -22.65 16.43 25.49
C LEU A 72 -21.16 16.58 25.86
N GLN A 73 -20.24 16.26 24.93
CA GLN A 73 -18.80 16.45 25.15
C GLN A 73 -18.39 17.93 25.12
N GLN A 74 -19.03 18.78 24.31
CA GLN A 74 -18.78 20.22 24.32
C GLN A 74 -19.32 20.91 25.57
N THR A 75 -20.43 20.45 26.16
CA THR A 75 -20.90 20.98 27.45
C THR A 75 -19.93 20.68 28.59
N ILE A 76 -19.21 19.55 28.50
CA ILE A 76 -18.19 19.16 29.49
C ILE A 76 -16.86 19.90 29.24
N MET A 77 -16.48 20.14 27.98
CA MET A 77 -15.22 20.81 27.63
C MET A 77 -15.26 22.34 27.62
N GLN A 78 -16.43 22.99 27.48
CA GLN A 78 -16.54 24.45 27.61
C GLN A 78 -16.47 24.96 29.06
N GLN A 79 -16.31 24.07 30.03
CA GLN A 79 -16.08 24.42 31.44
C GLN A 79 -14.60 24.36 31.84
N GLU A 80 -13.68 24.71 30.93
CA GLU A 80 -12.30 25.00 31.30
C GLU A 80 -12.20 26.39 31.94
N GLY A 81 -12.47 26.43 33.24
CA GLY A 81 -12.31 27.61 34.08
C GLY A 81 -12.50 27.36 35.57
N GLY A 82 -12.30 26.12 36.07
CA GLY A 82 -12.52 25.79 37.47
C GLY A 82 -11.72 24.57 37.92
N LYS A 83 -10.62 24.82 38.63
CA LYS A 83 -9.72 23.83 39.22
C LYS A 83 -10.47 22.92 40.20
N LEU A 84 -10.22 21.60 40.10
CA LEU A 84 -10.33 20.59 41.17
C LEU A 84 -11.69 20.34 41.87
N ALA A 85 -12.78 20.98 41.46
CA ALA A 85 -14.09 20.81 42.11
C ALA A 85 -15.04 19.76 41.45
N LYS A 86 -14.57 18.87 40.57
CA LYS A 86 -15.46 17.94 39.83
C LYS A 86 -15.03 16.47 39.77
N ALA A 87 -14.10 16.03 40.62
CA ALA A 87 -13.82 14.59 40.72
C ALA A 87 -15.07 13.84 41.23
N SER A 88 -15.72 14.37 42.28
CA SER A 88 -16.96 13.81 42.83
C SER A 88 -18.14 13.84 41.86
N LEU A 89 -18.32 14.93 41.10
CA LEU A 89 -19.40 15.03 40.10
C LEU A 89 -19.15 14.13 38.87
N LEU A 90 -17.89 13.89 38.51
CA LEU A 90 -17.55 12.92 37.46
C LEU A 90 -17.77 11.48 37.97
N GLU A 91 -17.35 11.18 39.21
CA GLU A 91 -17.59 9.89 39.85
C GLU A 91 -19.09 9.61 39.97
N GLU A 92 -19.89 10.56 40.47
CA GLU A 92 -21.35 10.44 40.59
C GLU A 92 -22.02 10.27 39.21
N ALA A 93 -21.56 11.02 38.21
CA ALA A 93 -22.05 10.86 36.84
C ALA A 93 -21.67 9.49 36.24
N LEU A 94 -20.46 8.99 36.49
CA LEU A 94 -20.03 7.66 36.07
C LEU A 94 -20.81 6.57 36.80
N GLU A 95 -21.04 6.70 38.10
CA GLU A 95 -21.81 5.76 38.91
C GLU A 95 -23.25 5.59 38.41
N SER A 96 -23.84 6.67 37.88
CA SER A 96 -25.18 6.64 37.29
C SER A 96 -25.28 5.86 35.96
N LEU A 97 -24.14 5.61 35.29
CA LEU A 97 -24.12 4.94 33.98
C LEU A 97 -24.13 3.41 34.11
N PRO A 98 -24.73 2.70 33.12
CA PRO A 98 -24.53 1.27 32.93
C PRO A 98 -23.03 0.94 32.93
N GLN A 99 -22.69 -0.22 33.49
CA GLN A 99 -21.29 -0.63 33.65
C GLN A 99 -20.54 -0.60 32.31
N GLU A 100 -21.16 -1.07 31.23
CA GLU A 100 -20.60 -1.03 29.86
C GLU A 100 -20.19 0.40 29.46
N GLN A 101 -21.11 1.34 29.57
CA GLN A 101 -20.89 2.73 29.16
C GLN A 101 -19.81 3.43 30.01
N ARG A 102 -19.66 3.04 31.29
CA ARG A 102 -18.56 3.53 32.13
C ARG A 102 -17.21 3.12 31.57
N TYR A 103 -16.99 1.83 31.34
CA TYR A 103 -15.73 1.31 30.83
C TYR A 103 -15.38 1.95 29.49
N GLU A 104 -16.35 2.06 28.59
CA GLU A 104 -16.14 2.69 27.28
C GLU A 104 -15.81 4.18 27.38
N SER A 105 -16.49 4.92 28.26
CA SER A 105 -16.22 6.34 28.45
C SER A 105 -14.80 6.57 28.98
N VAL A 106 -14.34 5.75 29.93
CA VAL A 106 -12.99 5.80 30.50
C VAL A 106 -11.96 5.42 29.43
N LEU A 107 -12.20 4.34 28.69
CA LEU A 107 -11.33 3.88 27.61
C LEU A 107 -11.16 4.97 26.54
N ASN A 108 -12.26 5.55 26.07
CA ASN A 108 -12.25 6.57 25.03
C ASN A 108 -11.53 7.85 25.50
N GLN A 109 -11.75 8.28 26.74
CA GLN A 109 -11.05 9.44 27.32
C GLN A 109 -9.56 9.20 27.50
N LEU A 110 -9.18 8.00 27.95
CA LEU A 110 -7.78 7.61 28.15
C LEU A 110 -7.04 7.56 26.82
N LEU A 111 -7.62 6.91 25.80
CA LEU A 111 -7.02 6.79 24.48
C LEU A 111 -7.01 8.12 23.70
N ALA A 112 -8.00 8.99 23.90
CA ALA A 112 -7.97 10.34 23.36
C ALA A 112 -6.77 11.15 23.88
N LYS A 113 -6.37 10.92 25.13
CA LYS A 113 -5.19 11.55 25.75
C LYS A 113 -3.87 10.90 25.33
N ALA A 114 -3.89 9.68 24.78
CA ALA A 114 -2.67 8.95 24.46
C ALA A 114 -1.75 9.73 23.52
N LYS A 115 -2.28 10.39 22.47
CA LYS A 115 -1.49 11.15 21.47
C LYS A 115 -0.22 10.39 20.98
N GLY A 116 -0.28 9.05 20.87
CA GLY A 116 0.86 8.19 20.49
C GLY A 116 1.74 7.71 21.65
N ASN A 117 1.43 8.05 22.90
CA ASN A 117 2.14 7.58 24.09
C ASN A 117 1.83 6.10 24.36
N LYS A 118 2.86 5.26 24.20
CA LYS A 118 2.80 3.81 24.40
C LYS A 118 2.33 3.40 25.79
N ALA A 119 2.72 4.13 26.84
CA ALA A 119 2.35 3.78 28.21
C ALA A 119 0.84 3.94 28.45
N ILE A 120 0.25 5.02 27.93
CA ILE A 120 -1.20 5.25 28.02
C ILE A 120 -1.95 4.20 27.20
N VAL A 121 -1.49 3.88 25.99
CA VAL A 121 -2.12 2.82 25.18
C VAL A 121 -2.08 1.47 25.90
N LYS A 122 -0.99 1.12 26.58
CA LYS A 122 -0.89 -0.10 27.39
C LYS A 122 -1.93 -0.14 28.51
N GLN A 123 -2.14 0.97 29.23
CA GLN A 123 -3.21 1.07 30.24
C GLN A 123 -4.60 0.88 29.60
N GLY A 124 -4.81 1.41 28.39
CA GLY A 124 -6.03 1.16 27.63
C GLY A 124 -6.23 -0.32 27.28
N LEU A 125 -5.16 -1.04 26.94
CA LEU A 125 -5.22 -2.48 26.68
C LEU A 125 -5.48 -3.30 27.95
N GLU A 126 -4.91 -2.90 29.09
CA GLU A 126 -5.22 -3.50 30.39
C GLU A 126 -6.71 -3.35 30.74
N LEU A 127 -7.29 -2.17 30.46
CA LEU A 127 -8.73 -1.94 30.64
C LEU A 127 -9.57 -2.84 29.73
N VAL A 128 -9.15 -3.05 28.48
CA VAL A 128 -9.83 -3.98 27.56
C VAL A 128 -9.70 -5.43 28.05
N ALA A 129 -8.56 -5.82 28.61
CA ALA A 129 -8.40 -7.13 29.23
C ALA A 129 -9.35 -7.33 30.42
N GLU A 130 -9.49 -6.30 31.27
CA GLU A 130 -10.48 -6.32 32.36
C GLU A 130 -11.93 -6.41 31.83
N MET A 131 -12.24 -5.69 30.75
CA MET A 131 -13.55 -5.81 30.08
C MET A 131 -13.81 -7.25 29.60
N ASN A 132 -12.79 -7.95 29.08
CA ASN A 132 -12.90 -9.34 28.67
C ASN A 132 -13.22 -10.27 29.86
N GLU A 133 -12.55 -10.08 31.00
CA GLU A 133 -12.82 -10.85 32.22
C GLU A 133 -14.26 -10.66 32.72
N ARG A 134 -14.77 -9.43 32.58
CA ARG A 134 -16.15 -9.06 32.95
C ARG A 134 -17.18 -9.35 31.86
N ARG A 135 -16.77 -9.91 30.73
CA ARG A 135 -17.62 -10.23 29.56
C ARG A 135 -18.34 -9.00 28.96
N LEU A 136 -17.71 -7.82 29.05
CA LEU A 136 -18.21 -6.58 28.46
C LEU A 136 -17.66 -6.46 27.04
N VAL A 137 -18.54 -6.36 26.04
CA VAL A 137 -18.14 -6.26 24.63
C VAL A 137 -17.88 -4.80 24.26
N LEU A 138 -16.78 -4.55 23.54
CA LEU A 138 -16.44 -3.26 22.97
C LEU A 138 -17.42 -2.89 21.87
N THR A 139 -17.97 -1.68 21.94
CA THR A 139 -18.68 -1.10 20.80
C THR A 139 -17.73 -0.81 19.64
N PRO A 140 -18.25 -0.75 18.40
CA PRO A 140 -17.46 -0.36 17.23
C PRO A 140 -16.74 0.99 17.39
N ALA A 141 -17.37 1.95 18.08
CA ALA A 141 -16.77 3.26 18.35
C ALA A 141 -15.52 3.16 19.24
N SER A 142 -15.59 2.37 20.31
CA SER A 142 -14.44 2.16 21.19
C SER A 142 -13.34 1.32 20.54
N LEU A 143 -13.71 0.32 19.73
CA LEU A 143 -12.75 -0.44 18.92
C LEU A 143 -11.98 0.47 17.96
N LYS A 144 -12.69 1.35 17.25
CA LYS A 144 -12.07 2.34 16.36
C LYS A 144 -11.04 3.20 17.09
N VAL A 145 -11.44 3.80 18.22
CA VAL A 145 -10.57 4.68 19.01
C VAL A 145 -9.34 3.92 19.52
N LEU A 146 -9.51 2.66 19.94
CA LEU A 146 -8.41 1.78 20.34
C LEU A 146 -7.42 1.57 19.21
N LEU A 147 -7.89 1.12 18.05
CA LEU A 147 -7.00 0.82 16.92
C LEU A 147 -6.32 2.08 16.40
N ASP A 148 -7.03 3.20 16.30
CA ASP A 148 -6.43 4.48 15.88
C ASP A 148 -5.36 4.98 16.85
N ALA A 149 -5.57 4.80 18.16
CA ALA A 149 -4.58 5.15 19.17
C ALA A 149 -3.34 4.24 19.09
N VAL A 150 -3.54 2.93 18.89
CA VAL A 150 -2.46 1.95 18.79
C VAL A 150 -1.63 2.16 17.52
N VAL A 151 -2.27 2.35 16.36
CA VAL A 151 -1.58 2.60 15.09
C VAL A 151 -0.68 3.85 15.16
N ARG A 152 -1.12 4.91 15.86
CA ARG A 152 -0.29 6.11 16.09
C ARG A 152 0.99 5.86 16.87
N THR A 153 1.10 4.75 17.61
CA THR A 153 2.33 4.39 18.32
C THR A 153 3.40 3.78 17.41
N GLY A 154 2.99 3.26 16.23
CA GLY A 154 3.86 2.55 15.29
C GLY A 154 4.40 1.19 15.79
N ASP A 155 3.91 0.70 16.93
CA ASP A 155 4.43 -0.47 17.63
C ASP A 155 3.65 -1.75 17.23
N VAL A 156 4.32 -2.70 16.56
CA VAL A 156 3.68 -3.93 16.05
C VAL A 156 3.21 -4.84 17.19
N PRO A 157 4.02 -5.14 18.22
CA PRO A 157 3.55 -5.88 19.39
C PRO A 157 2.28 -5.31 19.99
N LEU A 158 2.19 -3.98 20.16
CA LEU A 158 0.97 -3.36 20.71
C LEU A 158 -0.22 -3.50 19.76
N LEU A 159 0.00 -3.35 18.45
CA LEU A 159 -1.04 -3.56 17.44
C LEU A 159 -1.56 -4.99 17.46
N PHE A 160 -0.66 -5.97 17.48
CA PHE A 160 -1.03 -7.39 17.55
C PHE A 160 -1.78 -7.71 18.84
N ALA A 161 -1.29 -7.26 19.98
CA ALA A 161 -1.95 -7.44 21.28
C ALA A 161 -3.36 -6.81 21.29
N SER A 162 -3.52 -5.62 20.71
CA SER A 162 -4.83 -4.94 20.63
C SER A 162 -5.85 -5.72 19.81
N LEU A 163 -5.43 -6.30 18.68
CA LEU A 163 -6.29 -7.11 17.83
C LEU A 163 -6.60 -8.47 18.46
N GLY A 164 -5.63 -9.07 19.14
CA GLY A 164 -5.83 -10.28 19.92
C GLY A 164 -6.84 -10.08 21.05
N LEU A 165 -6.72 -8.99 21.81
CA LEU A 165 -7.68 -8.64 22.86
C LEU A 165 -9.07 -8.31 22.30
N ALA A 166 -9.15 -7.56 21.20
CA ALA A 166 -10.42 -7.28 20.52
C ALA A 166 -11.07 -8.54 19.96
N ARG A 167 -10.28 -9.53 19.53
CA ARG A 167 -10.77 -10.84 19.11
C ARG A 167 -11.32 -11.65 20.28
N LEU A 168 -10.61 -11.69 21.41
CA LEU A 168 -11.09 -12.34 22.64
C LEU A 168 -12.37 -11.68 23.17
N ASN A 169 -12.48 -10.36 23.02
CA ASN A 169 -13.67 -9.58 23.35
C ASN A 169 -14.88 -9.92 22.44
N GLY A 170 -14.64 -10.51 21.28
CA GLY A 170 -15.66 -10.79 20.27
C GLY A 170 -15.98 -9.61 19.34
N ALA A 171 -15.24 -8.50 19.46
CA ALA A 171 -15.35 -7.31 18.62
C ALA A 171 -14.69 -7.50 17.24
N CYS A 172 -13.57 -8.24 17.17
CA CYS A 172 -12.87 -8.62 15.93
C CYS A 172 -12.98 -10.13 15.68
N ARG A 173 -14.01 -10.61 14.98
CA ARG A 173 -14.21 -12.04 14.76
C ARG A 173 -13.51 -12.56 13.51
N VAL A 174 -13.26 -11.68 12.55
CA VAL A 174 -12.73 -12.00 11.23
C VAL A 174 -11.20 -12.01 11.25
N PHE A 175 -10.57 -11.22 12.12
CA PHE A 175 -9.11 -11.14 12.25
C PHE A 175 -8.47 -12.51 12.48
N GLY A 176 -7.63 -12.95 11.54
CA GLY A 176 -6.98 -14.26 11.59
C GLY A 176 -7.97 -15.46 11.64
N GLY A 177 -9.20 -15.24 11.16
CA GLY A 177 -10.29 -16.22 11.24
C GLY A 177 -10.12 -17.42 10.31
N PRO A 178 -11.00 -18.43 10.43
CA PRO A 178 -10.92 -19.68 9.65
C PRO A 178 -11.11 -19.46 8.13
N GLN A 179 -11.65 -18.31 7.74
CA GLN A 179 -11.83 -17.96 6.32
C GLN A 179 -10.51 -17.83 5.55
N ALA A 180 -9.42 -17.58 6.26
CA ALA A 180 -8.06 -17.48 5.73
C ALA A 180 -7.21 -18.73 6.04
N GLN A 181 -7.86 -19.89 6.28
CA GLN A 181 -7.15 -21.17 6.37
C GLN A 181 -6.42 -21.45 5.06
N LEU A 182 -5.13 -21.71 5.16
CA LEU A 182 -4.31 -22.00 4.00
C LEU A 182 -4.54 -23.44 3.55
N PRO A 183 -4.80 -23.67 2.25
CA PRO A 183 -4.87 -25.03 1.74
C PRO A 183 -3.51 -25.72 1.84
N ALA A 184 -3.53 -27.06 1.85
CA ALA A 184 -2.33 -27.87 1.80
C ALA A 184 -1.48 -27.55 0.55
N ARG A 185 -0.18 -27.87 0.64
CA ARG A 185 0.76 -27.74 -0.48
C ARG A 185 0.22 -28.51 -1.70
N PRO A 186 0.19 -27.90 -2.90
CA PRO A 186 -0.22 -28.62 -4.10
C PRO A 186 0.82 -29.69 -4.46
N PRO A 187 0.40 -30.87 -4.96
CA PRO A 187 1.33 -31.92 -5.36
C PRO A 187 2.25 -31.45 -6.50
N THR A 188 3.55 -31.68 -6.37
CA THR A 188 4.60 -31.19 -7.29
C THR A 188 4.80 -32.01 -8.55
N ASN A 189 4.02 -33.07 -8.77
CA ASN A 189 4.25 -34.08 -9.80
C ASN A 189 4.40 -33.54 -11.25
N ASN A 190 3.91 -32.32 -11.54
CA ASN A 190 4.03 -31.67 -12.85
C ASN A 190 4.78 -30.32 -12.83
N GLY A 191 5.73 -30.12 -11.91
CA GLY A 191 6.59 -28.91 -11.90
C GLY A 191 5.81 -27.59 -11.78
N GLY A 192 4.63 -27.61 -11.16
CA GLY A 192 3.77 -26.42 -11.02
C GLY A 192 3.09 -25.94 -12.31
N ALA A 193 2.94 -26.79 -13.33
CA ALA A 193 2.27 -26.42 -14.59
C ALA A 193 0.83 -25.89 -14.41
N GLY A 194 0.13 -26.24 -13.32
CA GLY A 194 -1.20 -25.74 -12.99
C GLY A 194 -1.23 -24.46 -12.12
N LEU A 195 -0.07 -23.96 -11.68
CA LEU A 195 -0.01 -22.74 -10.87
C LEU A 195 0.00 -21.51 -11.76
N PRO A 196 -0.62 -20.39 -11.33
CA PRO A 196 -0.58 -19.15 -12.10
C PRO A 196 0.87 -18.68 -12.27
N GLN A 197 1.15 -18.06 -13.42
CA GLN A 197 2.42 -17.39 -13.64
C GLN A 197 2.40 -16.04 -12.93
N LEU A 198 3.53 -15.68 -12.34
CA LEU A 198 3.72 -14.37 -11.73
C LEU A 198 3.93 -13.35 -12.86
N PRO A 199 3.34 -12.13 -12.76
CA PRO A 199 3.65 -11.06 -13.70
C PRO A 199 5.15 -10.73 -13.70
N GLU A 200 5.70 -10.47 -14.88
CA GLU A 200 7.12 -10.10 -15.05
C GLU A 200 7.42 -8.75 -14.39
N ASP A 201 8.62 -8.63 -13.80
CA ASP A 201 9.10 -7.37 -13.21
C ASP A 201 10.09 -6.67 -14.13
N THR A 202 9.59 -5.80 -15.01
CA THR A 202 10.42 -4.97 -15.89
C THR A 202 10.74 -3.60 -15.29
N ARG A 203 10.35 -3.36 -14.03
CA ARG A 203 10.41 -2.03 -13.39
C ARG A 203 11.84 -1.47 -13.33
N GLY A 204 12.83 -2.30 -13.01
CA GLY A 204 14.22 -1.85 -12.93
C GLY A 204 14.75 -1.31 -14.25
N ALA A 205 14.43 -1.98 -15.36
CA ALA A 205 14.78 -1.52 -16.70
C ALA A 205 14.00 -0.26 -17.09
N GLU A 206 12.70 -0.19 -16.79
CA GLU A 206 11.85 0.97 -17.04
C GLU A 206 12.32 2.23 -16.31
N ILE A 207 12.56 2.13 -15.00
CA ILE A 207 13.04 3.26 -14.19
C ILE A 207 14.47 3.63 -14.61
N GLY A 208 15.34 2.65 -14.86
CA GLY A 208 16.70 2.88 -15.31
C GLY A 208 16.75 3.69 -16.60
N THR A 209 16.01 3.25 -17.63
CA THR A 209 15.93 3.94 -18.94
C THR A 209 15.26 5.31 -18.86
N ALA A 210 14.22 5.48 -18.03
CA ALA A 210 13.60 6.78 -17.82
C ALA A 210 14.54 7.76 -17.09
N THR A 211 15.29 7.28 -16.09
CA THR A 211 16.23 8.10 -15.32
C THR A 211 17.42 8.53 -16.17
N THR A 212 17.97 7.64 -17.00
CA THR A 212 19.05 7.99 -17.91
C THR A 212 18.60 9.03 -18.94
N LEU A 213 17.37 8.92 -19.46
CA LEU A 213 16.80 9.95 -20.33
C LEU A 213 16.67 11.30 -19.58
N LEU A 214 16.10 11.30 -18.38
CA LEU A 214 15.94 12.53 -17.59
C LEU A 214 17.29 13.17 -17.26
N ALA A 215 18.30 12.37 -16.93
CA ALA A 215 19.66 12.86 -16.67
C ALA A 215 20.30 13.45 -17.94
N ALA A 216 20.11 12.81 -19.10
CA ALA A 216 20.60 13.33 -20.38
C ALA A 216 19.91 14.66 -20.75
N LEU A 217 18.59 14.76 -20.53
CA LEU A 217 17.83 16.00 -20.73
C LEU A 217 18.29 17.11 -19.76
N ALA A 218 18.41 16.79 -18.47
CA ALA A 218 18.87 17.74 -17.45
C ALA A 218 20.30 18.22 -17.74
N GLY A 219 21.20 17.33 -18.20
CA GLY A 219 22.54 17.69 -18.64
C GLY A 219 22.53 18.63 -19.84
N ALA A 220 21.68 18.37 -20.85
CA ALA A 220 21.53 19.26 -21.99
C ALA A 220 20.99 20.65 -21.57
N PHE A 221 20.00 20.70 -20.67
CA PHE A 221 19.48 21.96 -20.12
C PHE A 221 20.51 22.71 -19.27
N ALA A 222 21.35 22.01 -18.51
CA ALA A 222 22.39 22.63 -17.70
C ALA A 222 23.47 23.29 -18.56
N LEU A 223 23.79 22.72 -19.73
CA LEU A 223 24.70 23.33 -20.71
C LEU A 223 24.09 24.60 -21.32
N GLU A 224 22.81 24.57 -21.71
CA GLU A 224 22.11 25.78 -22.18
C GLU A 224 22.01 26.88 -21.11
N LEU A 225 21.81 26.49 -19.84
CA LEU A 225 21.79 27.44 -18.73
C LEU A 225 23.19 28.01 -18.45
N ALA A 226 24.26 27.22 -18.61
CA ALA A 226 25.63 27.69 -18.48
C ALA A 226 25.95 28.75 -19.54
N ASP A 227 25.55 28.53 -20.80
CA ASP A 227 25.71 29.52 -21.87
C ASP A 227 24.93 30.83 -21.58
N LEU A 228 23.73 30.73 -20.99
CA LEU A 228 22.98 31.92 -20.55
C LEU A 228 23.68 32.64 -19.39
N ILE A 229 24.27 31.90 -18.46
CA ILE A 229 24.99 32.44 -17.30
C ILE A 229 26.29 33.10 -17.74
N ASP A 230 27.04 32.52 -18.69
CA ASP A 230 28.25 33.12 -19.28
C ASP A 230 27.94 34.42 -20.03
N ALA A 231 26.72 34.56 -20.58
CA ALA A 231 26.27 35.82 -21.17
C ALA A 231 25.96 36.93 -20.14
N ILE A 232 25.78 36.57 -18.85
CA ILE A 232 25.36 37.50 -17.78
C ILE A 232 26.49 37.76 -16.78
N LEU A 233 27.34 36.76 -16.50
CA LEU A 233 28.44 36.87 -15.54
C LEU A 233 29.74 37.34 -16.22
N PRO A 234 30.55 38.15 -15.54
CA PRO A 234 31.80 38.66 -16.10
C PRO A 234 32.85 37.55 -16.27
N GLU A 235 33.53 37.60 -17.42
CA GLU A 235 34.49 36.65 -18.02
C GLU A 235 35.60 36.11 -17.08
N TRP A 236 35.86 36.75 -15.95
CA TRP A 236 36.89 36.33 -14.99
C TRP A 236 36.43 35.23 -14.02
N LEU A 237 35.14 34.88 -13.98
CA LEU A 237 34.59 33.95 -12.98
C LEU A 237 34.55 32.48 -13.44
N ILE A 238 34.48 32.19 -14.75
CA ILE A 238 34.41 30.82 -15.28
C ILE A 238 35.34 30.70 -16.51
N PRO A 239 36.56 30.13 -16.36
CA PRO A 239 37.45 29.93 -17.49
C PRO A 239 37.13 28.61 -18.22
N GLY A 240 36.47 28.69 -19.38
CA GLY A 240 36.38 27.60 -20.36
C GLY A 240 35.18 27.69 -21.30
N ASP A 241 35.43 27.79 -22.62
CA ASP A 241 34.40 27.70 -23.67
C ASP A 241 33.81 26.29 -23.73
N VAL A 242 32.64 26.08 -23.12
CA VAL A 242 31.84 24.86 -23.29
C VAL A 242 30.65 25.18 -24.17
N GLN A 243 30.74 24.93 -25.48
CA GLN A 243 29.62 25.17 -26.39
C GLN A 243 28.48 24.18 -26.12
N SER A 244 27.29 24.68 -25.75
CA SER A 244 26.11 23.83 -25.66
C SER A 244 25.59 23.41 -27.06
N PRO A 245 25.08 22.19 -27.21
CA PRO A 245 24.46 21.76 -28.45
C PRO A 245 23.10 22.46 -28.63
N PRO A 246 22.79 23.04 -29.82
CA PRO A 246 21.54 23.77 -30.04
C PRO A 246 20.31 22.92 -29.68
N PRO A 247 19.22 23.53 -29.18
CA PRO A 247 18.05 22.80 -28.70
C PRO A 247 17.35 22.03 -29.83
N GLN A 248 17.49 22.48 -31.09
CA GLN A 248 16.99 21.77 -32.27
C GLN A 248 17.76 20.48 -32.54
N VAL A 249 19.04 20.41 -32.19
CA VAL A 249 19.87 19.19 -32.33
C VAL A 249 19.46 18.17 -31.29
N VAL A 250 19.21 18.60 -30.04
CA VAL A 250 18.68 17.74 -28.98
C VAL A 250 17.28 17.22 -29.34
N ALA A 251 16.37 18.11 -29.76
CA ALA A 251 15.03 17.72 -30.21
C ALA A 251 15.07 16.81 -31.46
N GLY A 252 15.98 17.07 -32.39
CA GLY A 252 16.22 16.25 -33.57
C GLY A 252 16.74 14.86 -33.21
N ALA A 253 17.69 14.76 -32.28
CA ALA A 253 18.20 13.48 -31.79
C ALA A 253 17.12 12.66 -31.08
N LEU A 254 16.28 13.31 -30.24
CA LEU A 254 15.13 12.66 -29.61
C LEU A 254 14.09 12.19 -30.64
N GLY A 255 13.79 13.02 -31.64
CA GLY A 255 12.87 12.70 -32.72
C GLY A 255 13.36 11.55 -33.59
N LEU A 256 14.65 11.53 -33.94
CA LEU A 256 15.29 10.43 -34.68
C LEU A 256 15.35 9.15 -33.84
N GLY A 257 15.67 9.25 -32.54
CA GLY A 257 15.63 8.12 -31.61
C GLY A 257 14.22 7.52 -31.50
N TRP A 258 13.19 8.35 -31.43
CA TRP A 258 11.79 7.91 -31.42
C TRP A 258 11.38 7.25 -32.75
N ALA A 259 11.74 7.85 -33.88
CA ALA A 259 11.46 7.28 -35.20
C ALA A 259 12.17 5.95 -35.40
N TYR A 260 13.42 5.83 -34.94
CA TYR A 260 14.20 4.60 -34.96
C TYR A 260 13.59 3.53 -34.07
N ASP A 261 13.21 3.84 -32.83
CA ASP A 261 12.53 2.90 -31.92
C ASP A 261 11.23 2.36 -32.54
N ARG A 262 10.42 3.24 -33.14
CA ARG A 262 9.18 2.80 -33.80
C ARG A 262 9.45 1.89 -35.00
N TYR A 263 10.49 2.15 -35.76
CA TYR A 263 10.85 1.40 -36.97
C TYR A 263 11.52 0.06 -36.65
N ALA A 264 12.48 0.04 -35.71
CA ALA A 264 13.32 -1.10 -35.41
C ALA A 264 12.83 -1.94 -34.23
N GLN A 265 12.26 -1.31 -33.19
CA GLN A 265 11.86 -1.94 -31.93
C GLN A 265 10.36 -1.85 -31.67
N ARG A 266 9.56 -1.48 -32.69
CA ARG A 266 8.09 -1.36 -32.61
C ARG A 266 7.58 -0.42 -31.51
N GLY A 267 8.41 0.49 -31.00
CA GLY A 267 8.04 1.41 -29.92
C GLY A 267 8.25 0.87 -28.50
N GLU A 268 8.98 -0.24 -28.35
CA GLU A 268 9.22 -0.88 -27.05
C GLU A 268 10.03 0.04 -26.11
N LEU A 269 11.05 0.73 -26.62
CA LEU A 269 11.91 1.59 -25.81
C LEU A 269 11.17 2.82 -25.31
N PHE A 270 10.38 3.49 -26.17
CA PHE A 270 9.58 4.62 -25.75
C PHE A 270 8.42 4.21 -24.83
N SER A 271 7.85 3.01 -25.03
CA SER A 271 6.87 2.47 -24.08
C SER A 271 7.49 2.27 -22.69
N THR A 272 8.72 1.75 -22.64
CA THR A 272 9.49 1.49 -21.42
C THR A 272 9.83 2.79 -20.70
N ILE A 273 10.25 3.81 -21.44
CA ILE A 273 10.48 5.17 -20.93
C ILE A 273 9.19 5.79 -20.40
N SER A 274 8.08 5.71 -21.15
CA SER A 274 6.81 6.30 -20.73
C SER A 274 6.26 5.63 -19.46
N ARG A 275 6.42 4.32 -19.33
CA ARG A 275 6.09 3.56 -18.12
C ARG A 275 6.99 3.97 -16.95
N GLY A 276 8.29 4.09 -17.18
CA GLY A 276 9.25 4.58 -16.17
C GLY A 276 8.94 6.00 -15.69
N LEU A 277 8.62 6.92 -16.60
CA LEU A 277 8.19 8.28 -16.29
C LEU A 277 6.86 8.30 -15.54
N GLY A 278 5.89 7.48 -15.96
CA GLY A 278 4.62 7.31 -15.25
C GLY A 278 4.83 6.85 -13.81
N ARG A 279 5.72 5.87 -13.57
CA ARG A 279 6.07 5.44 -12.21
C ARG A 279 6.77 6.53 -11.39
N LEU A 280 7.53 7.43 -12.02
CA LEU A 280 8.27 8.49 -11.34
C LEU A 280 7.40 9.71 -11.03
N LEU A 281 6.43 10.04 -11.90
CA LEU A 281 5.72 11.32 -11.88
C LEU A 281 4.22 11.18 -11.57
N ASP A 282 3.60 10.05 -11.91
CA ASP A 282 2.15 9.88 -11.78
C ASP A 282 1.80 9.26 -10.42
N ARG A 283 1.24 10.09 -9.52
CA ARG A 283 0.63 9.62 -8.28
C ARG A 283 -0.87 9.48 -8.49
N ASP A 284 -1.27 8.28 -8.90
CA ASP A 284 -2.69 7.94 -8.96
C ASP A 284 -3.18 7.49 -7.57
N MET A 285 -3.79 8.43 -6.85
CA MET A 285 -4.40 8.19 -5.53
C MET A 285 -5.41 7.03 -5.56
N LYS A 286 -6.14 6.83 -6.67
CA LYS A 286 -7.11 5.71 -6.77
C LYS A 286 -6.39 4.38 -6.86
N ARG A 287 -5.28 4.34 -7.59
CA ARG A 287 -4.43 3.17 -7.73
C ARG A 287 -3.73 2.82 -6.42
N GLU A 288 -3.20 3.82 -5.71
CA GLU A 288 -2.62 3.65 -4.37
C GLU A 288 -3.68 3.07 -3.41
N ALA A 289 -4.87 3.67 -3.33
CA ALA A 289 -5.96 3.15 -2.51
C ALA A 289 -6.38 1.71 -2.92
N THR A 290 -6.28 1.36 -4.20
CA THR A 290 -6.57 0.00 -4.69
C THR A 290 -5.58 -1.01 -4.11
N VAL A 291 -4.28 -0.69 -4.17
CA VAL A 291 -3.17 -1.52 -3.67
C VAL A 291 -3.21 -1.61 -2.15
N ASP A 292 -3.41 -0.48 -1.47
CA ASP A 292 -3.42 -0.41 -0.01
C ASP A 292 -4.63 -1.15 0.60
N SER A 293 -5.82 -1.03 -0.02
CA SER A 293 -6.99 -1.79 0.40
C SER A 293 -6.79 -3.31 0.27
N ALA A 294 -6.08 -3.76 -0.76
CA ALA A 294 -5.74 -5.17 -0.95
C ALA A 294 -4.75 -5.66 0.12
N ALA A 295 -3.69 -4.90 0.37
CA ALA A 295 -2.71 -5.20 1.41
C ALA A 295 -3.36 -5.25 2.80
N PHE A 296 -4.19 -4.24 3.12
CA PHE A 296 -4.91 -4.14 4.40
C PHE A 296 -5.83 -5.32 4.61
N LEU A 297 -6.69 -5.61 3.63
CA LEU A 297 -7.66 -6.68 3.74
C LEU A 297 -6.95 -8.03 3.86
N ALA A 298 -5.92 -8.29 3.05
CA ALA A 298 -5.14 -9.52 3.15
C ALA A 298 -4.48 -9.65 4.52
N ALA A 299 -3.83 -8.60 5.04
CA ALA A 299 -3.22 -8.61 6.36
C ALA A 299 -4.24 -8.94 7.46
N TYR A 300 -5.39 -8.25 7.45
CA TYR A 300 -6.43 -8.43 8.45
C TYR A 300 -6.99 -9.86 8.44
N LEU A 301 -7.34 -10.39 7.26
CA LEU A 301 -7.87 -11.75 7.13
C LEU A 301 -6.84 -12.81 7.54
N LEU A 302 -5.58 -12.60 7.18
CA LEU A 302 -4.49 -13.53 7.50
C LEU A 302 -4.04 -13.44 8.96
N GLY A 303 -4.54 -12.46 9.73
CA GLY A 303 -4.19 -12.25 11.14
C GLY A 303 -2.82 -11.62 11.33
N LEU A 304 -2.37 -10.82 10.36
CA LEU A 304 -1.09 -10.11 10.40
C LEU A 304 -1.31 -8.69 10.93
N PRO A 305 -0.51 -8.22 11.91
CA PRO A 305 -0.61 -6.88 12.49
C PRO A 305 0.03 -5.81 11.59
N SER A 306 -0.46 -5.65 10.37
CA SER A 306 0.09 -4.70 9.40
C SER A 306 -0.97 -3.74 8.89
N PHE A 307 -1.00 -2.53 9.46
CA PHE A 307 -1.84 -1.41 9.04
C PHE A 307 -1.10 -0.08 9.21
N PRO A 308 -1.25 0.91 8.30
CA PRO A 308 -1.70 0.86 6.90
C PRO A 308 -0.49 0.64 5.96
N TYR A 309 0.45 -0.22 6.34
CA TYR A 309 1.75 -0.28 5.66
C TYR A 309 1.67 -0.99 4.32
N THR A 310 2.21 -0.35 3.28
CA THR A 310 2.55 -1.04 2.03
C THR A 310 3.51 -2.19 2.35
N PRO A 311 3.27 -3.40 1.80
CA PRO A 311 4.10 -4.55 2.11
C PRO A 311 5.56 -4.30 1.74
N SER A 312 6.46 -4.62 2.66
CA SER A 312 7.90 -4.58 2.43
C SER A 312 8.59 -5.83 3.00
N ALA A 313 9.72 -6.21 2.41
CA ALA A 313 10.48 -7.37 2.87
C ALA A 313 11.04 -7.16 4.29
N ALA A 314 11.56 -5.96 4.57
CA ALA A 314 12.06 -5.60 5.90
C ALA A 314 10.95 -5.72 6.96
N ARG A 315 9.79 -5.11 6.70
CA ARG A 315 8.66 -5.13 7.63
C ARG A 315 8.15 -6.55 7.88
N ALA A 316 8.12 -7.40 6.85
CA ALA A 316 7.74 -8.80 7.01
C ALA A 316 8.65 -9.53 8.00
N LEU A 317 9.97 -9.31 7.90
CA LEU A 317 10.94 -9.92 8.81
C LEU A 317 10.84 -9.34 10.22
N ASP A 318 10.67 -8.02 10.35
CA ASP A 318 10.50 -7.36 11.65
C ASP A 318 9.26 -7.92 12.38
N MET A 319 8.14 -8.11 11.66
CA MET A 319 6.94 -8.73 12.23
C MET A 319 7.21 -10.17 12.71
N LEU A 320 7.95 -10.97 11.94
CA LEU A 320 8.30 -12.32 12.38
C LEU A 320 9.19 -12.32 13.62
N GLN A 321 10.13 -11.37 13.72
CA GLN A 321 11.01 -11.25 14.88
C GLN A 321 10.28 -10.74 16.13
N GLU A 322 9.41 -9.74 15.98
CA GLU A 322 8.77 -9.07 17.11
C GLU A 322 7.56 -9.85 17.66
N VAL A 323 6.77 -10.48 16.79
CA VAL A 323 5.48 -11.10 17.16
C VAL A 323 5.30 -12.51 16.61
N GLY A 324 6.31 -13.11 15.97
CA GLY A 324 6.21 -14.43 15.34
C GLY A 324 5.73 -15.54 16.28
N GLU A 325 6.30 -15.63 17.49
CA GLU A 325 5.90 -16.64 18.49
C GLU A 325 4.45 -16.45 18.97
N GLN A 326 4.04 -15.20 19.17
CA GLN A 326 2.67 -14.86 19.58
C GLN A 326 1.68 -15.17 18.44
N MET A 327 2.05 -14.87 17.20
CA MET A 327 1.26 -15.22 16.01
C MET A 327 1.13 -16.74 15.87
N GLN A 328 2.20 -17.49 16.06
CA GLN A 328 2.19 -18.96 15.98
C GLN A 328 1.23 -19.59 16.99
N SER A 329 1.11 -19.02 18.20
CA SER A 329 0.21 -19.54 19.25
C SER A 329 -1.25 -19.10 19.10
N GLN A 330 -1.52 -17.91 18.55
CA GLN A 330 -2.88 -17.37 18.41
C GLN A 330 -3.58 -17.74 17.09
N LEU A 331 -2.82 -18.04 16.04
CA LEU A 331 -3.35 -18.47 14.75
C LEU A 331 -3.67 -19.96 14.75
N GLN A 332 -4.66 -20.36 13.95
CA GLN A 332 -5.05 -21.77 13.85
C GLN A 332 -3.91 -22.60 13.23
N PRO A 333 -3.59 -23.79 13.79
CA PRO A 333 -2.57 -24.66 13.23
C PRO A 333 -3.02 -25.31 11.91
N PRO A 334 -2.13 -25.47 10.91
CA PRO A 334 -0.75 -24.98 10.89
C PRO A 334 -0.70 -23.47 10.57
N ALA A 335 -0.03 -22.69 11.42
CA ALA A 335 -0.04 -21.23 11.30
C ALA A 335 0.63 -20.74 10.01
N ARG A 336 1.67 -21.43 9.51
CA ARG A 336 2.34 -21.18 8.20
C ARG A 336 2.62 -19.69 7.99
N LEU A 337 3.31 -19.06 8.94
CA LEU A 337 3.45 -17.60 9.02
C LEU A 337 4.11 -17.02 7.77
N LEU A 338 5.15 -17.67 7.27
CA LEU A 338 5.85 -17.25 6.06
C LEU A 338 4.91 -17.25 4.86
N ASP A 339 4.09 -18.29 4.69
CA ASP A 339 3.11 -18.37 3.60
C ASP A 339 2.05 -17.27 3.68
N ARG A 340 1.58 -16.95 4.88
CA ARG A 340 0.66 -15.82 5.10
C ARG A 340 1.31 -14.51 4.67
N LEU A 341 2.59 -14.30 5.00
CA LEU A 341 3.32 -13.10 4.58
C LEU A 341 3.47 -13.02 3.06
N LEU A 342 3.78 -14.14 2.38
CA LEU A 342 3.87 -14.16 0.92
C LEU A 342 2.52 -13.81 0.26
N ILE A 343 1.42 -14.38 0.77
CA ILE A 343 0.07 -14.09 0.27
C ILE A 343 -0.26 -12.61 0.49
N TRP A 344 0.07 -12.06 1.66
CA TRP A 344 -0.11 -10.64 1.96
C TRP A 344 0.67 -9.73 1.01
N GLN A 345 1.94 -10.05 0.76
CA GLN A 345 2.80 -9.28 -0.15
C GLN A 345 2.33 -9.33 -1.61
N LEU A 346 1.69 -10.44 -2.03
CA LEU A 346 1.16 -10.63 -3.39
C LEU A 346 -0.26 -10.11 -3.60
N ALA A 347 -1.02 -9.87 -2.52
CA ALA A 347 -2.40 -9.39 -2.64
C ALA A 347 -2.52 -8.07 -3.44
N PRO A 348 -1.64 -7.07 -3.25
CA PRO A 348 -1.65 -5.87 -4.09
C PRO A 348 -1.33 -6.15 -5.56
N VAL A 349 -0.35 -7.01 -5.84
CA VAL A 349 0.04 -7.41 -7.21
C VAL A 349 -1.16 -8.00 -7.96
N VAL A 350 -1.88 -8.91 -7.30
CA VAL A 350 -3.08 -9.54 -7.84
C VAL A 350 -4.13 -8.51 -8.21
N VAL A 351 -4.47 -7.62 -7.28
CA VAL A 351 -5.57 -6.66 -7.48
C VAL A 351 -5.18 -5.62 -8.53
N GLU A 352 -3.94 -5.15 -8.50
CA GLU A 352 -3.42 -4.22 -9.49
C GLU A 352 -3.49 -4.82 -10.90
N GLY A 353 -3.06 -6.07 -11.08
CA GLY A 353 -3.16 -6.76 -12.38
C GLY A 353 -4.58 -7.21 -12.77
N GLN A 354 -5.56 -7.16 -11.86
CA GLN A 354 -6.97 -7.43 -12.18
C GLN A 354 -7.73 -6.17 -12.60
N VAL A 355 -7.36 -5.02 -12.03
CA VAL A 355 -8.05 -3.74 -12.22
C VAL A 355 -7.38 -2.90 -13.31
N TYR A 356 -6.06 -2.99 -13.42
CA TYR A 356 -5.25 -2.22 -14.36
C TYR A 356 -4.50 -3.16 -15.32
N ASP A 357 -4.26 -2.69 -16.54
CA ASP A 357 -3.57 -3.48 -17.57
C ASP A 357 -2.07 -3.69 -17.25
N GLU A 358 -1.50 -2.86 -16.40
CA GLU A 358 -0.08 -2.87 -16.04
C GLU A 358 0.10 -2.84 -14.51
N ILE A 359 1.26 -3.25 -14.00
CA ILE A 359 1.60 -3.23 -12.57
C ILE A 359 2.67 -2.17 -12.31
N LEU A 360 2.26 -1.01 -11.77
CA LEU A 360 3.11 0.16 -11.57
C LEU A 360 3.61 0.28 -10.13
N LEU A 361 2.75 -0.01 -9.13
CA LEU A 361 3.03 0.21 -7.71
C LEU A 361 3.55 -1.05 -7.02
N SER A 362 2.85 -2.18 -7.16
CA SER A 362 3.13 -3.41 -6.40
C SER A 362 4.38 -4.14 -6.89
N GLU A 363 5.21 -4.62 -5.97
CA GLU A 363 6.46 -5.32 -6.30
C GLU A 363 6.25 -6.84 -6.37
N THR A 364 6.49 -7.45 -7.52
CA THR A 364 6.30 -8.90 -7.72
C THR A 364 7.46 -9.73 -7.14
N GLN A 365 8.66 -9.17 -7.07
CA GLN A 365 9.86 -9.85 -6.56
C GLN A 365 9.98 -9.84 -5.03
N LEU A 366 9.19 -9.02 -4.34
CA LEU A 366 9.23 -8.82 -2.89
C LEU A 366 9.08 -10.13 -2.07
N PRO A 367 8.19 -11.08 -2.44
CA PRO A 367 8.08 -12.35 -1.74
C PRO A 367 9.33 -13.22 -1.86
N LEU A 368 9.98 -13.27 -3.03
CA LEU A 368 11.23 -14.00 -3.22
C LEU A 368 12.37 -13.40 -2.40
N GLN A 369 12.45 -12.07 -2.34
CA GLN A 369 13.42 -11.38 -1.48
C GLN A 369 13.19 -11.70 0.00
N THR A 370 11.92 -11.72 0.41
CA THR A 370 11.52 -12.06 1.78
C THR A 370 11.89 -13.49 2.15
N LEU A 371 11.63 -14.47 1.27
CA LEU A 371 12.04 -15.88 1.46
C LEU A 371 13.55 -16.01 1.64
N ARG A 372 14.32 -15.41 0.74
CA ARG A 372 15.78 -15.44 0.79
C ARG A 372 16.33 -14.79 2.06
N ALA A 373 15.73 -13.67 2.48
CA ALA A 373 16.12 -12.97 3.68
C ALA A 373 15.72 -13.71 4.96
N ALA A 374 14.54 -14.34 4.98
CA ALA A 374 14.07 -15.18 6.07
C ALA A 374 15.00 -16.37 6.28
N ARG A 375 15.42 -17.06 5.19
CA ARG A 375 16.38 -18.17 5.27
C ARG A 375 17.74 -17.75 5.82
N ARG A 376 18.26 -16.59 5.39
CA ARG A 376 19.53 -16.04 5.94
C ARG A 376 19.43 -15.70 7.42
N LYS A 377 18.22 -15.41 7.90
CA LYS A 377 17.94 -14.96 9.27
C LYS A 377 17.16 -16.00 10.08
N GLU A 378 17.05 -17.24 9.62
CA GLU A 378 16.17 -18.27 10.20
C GLU A 378 16.41 -18.46 11.69
N ALA A 379 17.68 -18.56 12.10
CA ALA A 379 18.08 -18.67 13.50
C ALA A 379 17.69 -17.46 14.36
N THR A 380 17.64 -16.25 13.78
CA THR A 380 17.29 -15.01 14.49
C THR A 380 15.80 -14.71 14.48
N VAL A 381 15.08 -15.20 13.46
CA VAL A 381 13.66 -14.94 13.24
C VAL A 381 12.80 -16.01 13.92
N GLY A 382 13.38 -17.18 14.23
CA GLY A 382 12.67 -18.26 14.94
C GLY A 382 11.56 -18.90 14.10
N VAL A 383 11.62 -18.77 12.77
CA VAL A 383 10.59 -19.27 11.86
C VAL A 383 11.18 -20.34 10.96
N ASP A 384 10.58 -21.52 10.99
CA ASP A 384 10.89 -22.63 10.10
C ASP A 384 10.54 -22.26 8.65
N THR A 385 11.58 -22.08 7.82
CA THR A 385 11.41 -21.75 6.41
C THR A 385 10.93 -22.95 5.58
N THR A 386 11.04 -24.16 6.10
CA THR A 386 10.59 -25.41 5.47
C THR A 386 9.15 -25.79 5.83
N GLN A 387 8.48 -24.99 6.68
CA GLN A 387 7.12 -25.24 7.14
C GLN A 387 6.15 -25.40 5.97
N GLY A 388 5.36 -26.48 5.97
CA GLY A 388 4.46 -26.83 4.87
C GLY A 388 5.12 -27.70 3.79
N ASP A 389 6.16 -28.45 4.18
CA ASP A 389 6.95 -29.35 3.35
C ASP A 389 7.68 -28.66 2.20
N TRP A 390 7.94 -27.35 2.27
CA TRP A 390 8.64 -26.62 1.21
C TRP A 390 10.15 -26.82 1.30
N THR A 391 10.81 -26.99 0.16
CA THR A 391 12.27 -27.01 0.07
C THR A 391 12.81 -25.71 -0.51
N ALA A 392 14.13 -25.48 -0.40
CA ALA A 392 14.77 -24.29 -0.95
C ALA A 392 14.65 -24.18 -2.48
N ASP A 393 14.62 -25.33 -3.17
CA ASP A 393 14.47 -25.39 -4.62
C ASP A 393 13.04 -25.07 -5.08
N ASP A 394 12.08 -25.12 -4.15
CA ASP A 394 10.67 -24.84 -4.41
C ASP A 394 10.28 -23.36 -4.24
N ASP A 395 11.22 -22.45 -4.00
CA ASP A 395 10.91 -21.03 -3.67
C ASP A 395 10.01 -20.37 -4.73
N GLU A 396 10.31 -20.57 -6.02
CA GLU A 396 9.49 -20.03 -7.12
C GLU A 396 8.09 -20.66 -7.17
N LEU A 397 8.01 -21.98 -6.93
CA LEU A 397 6.73 -22.70 -6.86
C LEU A 397 5.88 -22.22 -5.69
N ARG A 398 6.51 -21.96 -4.54
CA ARG A 398 5.87 -21.43 -3.34
C ARG A 398 5.31 -20.03 -3.57
N VAL A 399 6.06 -19.15 -4.23
CA VAL A 399 5.59 -17.81 -4.59
C VAL A 399 4.44 -17.87 -5.60
N ARG A 400 4.51 -18.74 -6.61
CA ARG A 400 3.39 -18.94 -7.57
C ARG A 400 2.14 -19.51 -6.90
N TRP A 401 2.30 -20.42 -5.94
CA TRP A 401 1.19 -20.90 -5.12
C TRP A 401 0.58 -19.77 -4.29
N ALA A 402 1.42 -18.99 -3.59
CA ALA A 402 0.96 -17.85 -2.79
C ALA A 402 0.25 -16.79 -3.66
N TYR A 403 0.68 -16.58 -4.90
CA TYR A 403 0.00 -15.71 -5.86
C TYR A 403 -1.39 -16.24 -6.23
N GLY A 404 -1.52 -17.56 -6.44
CA GLY A 404 -2.81 -18.21 -6.66
C GLY A 404 -3.77 -18.07 -5.47
N GLU A 405 -3.26 -18.23 -4.26
CA GLU A 405 -4.05 -18.06 -3.03
C GLU A 405 -4.44 -16.60 -2.80
N ALA A 406 -3.52 -15.65 -3.02
CA ALA A 406 -3.85 -14.22 -3.00
C ALA A 406 -4.94 -13.88 -4.02
N ARG A 407 -4.86 -14.46 -5.23
CA ARG A 407 -5.90 -14.31 -6.26
C ARG A 407 -7.26 -14.83 -5.82
N ARG A 408 -7.30 -16.01 -5.22
CA ARG A 408 -8.54 -16.59 -4.67
C ARG A 408 -9.11 -15.71 -3.57
N LEU A 409 -8.28 -15.26 -2.63
CA LEU A 409 -8.66 -14.41 -1.52
C LEU A 409 -9.26 -13.08 -1.99
N MET A 410 -8.56 -12.38 -2.90
CA MET A 410 -8.99 -11.08 -3.42
C MET A 410 -10.24 -11.18 -4.30
N THR A 411 -10.40 -12.29 -5.04
CA THR A 411 -11.62 -12.55 -5.82
C THR A 411 -12.81 -12.80 -4.90
N ARG A 412 -12.62 -13.62 -3.86
CA ARG A 412 -13.67 -13.96 -2.88
C ARG A 412 -14.19 -12.73 -2.14
N PHE A 413 -13.28 -11.82 -1.74
CA PHE A 413 -13.63 -10.63 -0.97
C PHE A 413 -13.64 -9.33 -1.78
N LYS A 414 -13.89 -9.43 -3.10
CA LYS A 414 -13.89 -8.29 -4.01
C LYS A 414 -14.81 -7.15 -3.53
N GLY A 415 -16.04 -7.46 -3.12
CA GLY A 415 -17.02 -6.44 -2.69
C GLY A 415 -16.63 -5.70 -1.41
N VAL A 416 -15.99 -6.38 -0.45
CA VAL A 416 -15.47 -5.74 0.78
C VAL A 416 -14.27 -4.86 0.43
N ARG A 417 -13.35 -5.38 -0.39
CA ARG A 417 -12.17 -4.64 -0.87
C ARG A 417 -12.55 -3.35 -1.59
N GLU A 418 -13.53 -3.37 -2.49
CA GLU A 418 -13.94 -2.17 -3.25
C GLU A 418 -14.54 -1.08 -2.35
N ARG A 419 -15.31 -1.46 -1.32
CA ARG A 419 -15.80 -0.51 -0.32
C ARG A 419 -14.68 0.04 0.55
N LEU A 420 -13.75 -0.82 0.97
CA LEU A 420 -12.56 -0.41 1.70
C LEU A 420 -11.70 0.58 0.88
N GLN A 421 -11.51 0.30 -0.41
CA GLN A 421 -10.82 1.18 -1.35
C GLN A 421 -11.46 2.58 -1.41
N GLN A 422 -12.80 2.65 -1.47
CA GLN A 422 -13.52 3.93 -1.48
C GLN A 422 -13.31 4.72 -0.17
N GLN A 423 -13.36 4.04 0.98
CA GLN A 423 -13.13 4.69 2.28
C GLN A 423 -11.68 5.15 2.44
N MET A 424 -10.71 4.33 2.03
CA MET A 424 -9.29 4.70 2.07
C MET A 424 -8.99 5.89 1.16
N ALA A 425 -9.58 5.94 -0.03
CA ALA A 425 -9.48 7.10 -0.91
C ALA A 425 -10.10 8.37 -0.29
N ALA A 426 -11.07 8.23 0.61
CA ALA A 426 -11.66 9.32 1.38
C ALA A 426 -10.84 9.72 2.64
N GLY A 427 -9.73 9.03 2.94
CA GLY A 427 -8.86 9.34 4.07
C GLY A 427 -9.40 8.86 5.43
N VAL A 428 -10.22 7.81 5.42
CA VAL A 428 -10.83 7.22 6.62
C VAL A 428 -9.77 6.52 7.51
N SER A 429 -10.02 6.47 8.82
CA SER A 429 -9.05 5.94 9.78
C SER A 429 -8.92 4.41 9.71
N VAL A 430 -7.85 3.86 10.29
CA VAL A 430 -7.63 2.41 10.33
C VAL A 430 -8.71 1.72 11.15
N GLY A 431 -9.12 2.32 12.27
CA GLY A 431 -10.20 1.80 13.10
C GLY A 431 -11.52 1.67 12.32
N ASP A 432 -11.88 2.70 11.54
CA ASP A 432 -13.06 2.66 10.68
C ASP A 432 -12.96 1.57 9.59
N CYS A 433 -11.78 1.41 9.00
CA CYS A 433 -11.52 0.35 8.02
C CYS A 433 -11.74 -1.05 8.61
N VAL A 434 -11.27 -1.29 9.84
CA VAL A 434 -11.52 -2.56 10.55
C VAL A 434 -13.00 -2.75 10.85
N CYS A 435 -13.69 -1.72 11.36
CA CYS A 435 -15.12 -1.79 11.62
C CYS A 435 -15.92 -2.13 10.35
N LEU A 436 -15.59 -1.53 9.21
CA LEU A 436 -16.22 -1.82 7.93
C LEU A 436 -16.08 -3.29 7.54
N VAL A 437 -14.87 -3.86 7.68
CA VAL A 437 -14.62 -5.28 7.36
C VAL A 437 -15.43 -6.20 8.27
N GLU A 438 -15.46 -5.92 9.58
CA GLU A 438 -16.22 -6.72 10.55
C GLU A 438 -17.74 -6.63 10.33
N GLU A 439 -18.27 -5.46 10.02
CA GLU A 439 -19.70 -5.26 9.71
C GLU A 439 -20.12 -5.99 8.43
N ASP A 440 -19.32 -5.84 7.37
CA ASP A 440 -19.57 -6.49 6.09
C ASP A 440 -19.59 -8.01 6.20
N MET A 441 -18.62 -8.57 6.92
CA MET A 441 -18.50 -10.01 7.09
C MET A 441 -19.58 -10.57 8.01
N ARG A 442 -20.00 -9.79 9.02
CA ARG A 442 -21.14 -10.15 9.87
C ARG A 442 -22.43 -10.27 9.06
N SER A 443 -22.67 -9.34 8.13
CA SER A 443 -23.86 -9.37 7.26
C SER A 443 -23.91 -10.64 6.39
N GLN A 444 -22.76 -11.11 5.92
CA GLN A 444 -22.65 -12.33 5.12
C GLN A 444 -22.93 -13.59 5.94
N TRP A 445 -22.67 -13.58 7.25
CA TRP A 445 -22.97 -14.71 8.13
C TRP A 445 -24.42 -14.77 8.56
N SER A 446 -25.08 -13.62 8.75
CA SER A 446 -26.52 -13.59 9.11
C SER A 446 -27.44 -13.95 7.95
N ALA A 447 -26.93 -13.93 6.72
CA ALA A 447 -27.69 -14.25 5.50
C ALA A 447 -27.64 -15.75 5.14
N VAL A 448 -26.83 -16.55 5.84
CA VAL A 448 -26.71 -18.00 5.71
C VAL A 448 -27.34 -18.64 6.94
#